data_AF-A0A1Y2GAN0-F1
#
_entry.id   AF-A0A1Y2GAN0-F1
#
_cell.length_a   1.000
_cell.length_b   1.000
_cell.length_c   1.000
_cell.angle_alpha   90.00
_cell.angle_beta   90.00
_cell.angle_gamma   90.00
#
_symmetry.space_group_name_H-M   'P 1'
#
loop_
_entity.id
_entity.type
_entity.pdbx_description
1 polymer ?
#
loop_
_entity_poly.entity_id
_entity_poly.type
_entity_poly.pdbx_seq_one_letter_code
_entity_poly.pdbx_strand_id
1 'polypeptide(L)'
;MAHESFDPSQAAVFNEFSHKKDNTFEVCYFAIHGFATVTCPILAAAGAKLTNISPDDKWQKEKAKAPFGEISADGKTALQAAEPDSIGRYLARKFGFYSSNLFEETAINTFVSQGASGGEQVLIEGSIITWIIYNEQHLKDNGSNGHFVDDKLTYADFKAYFLIYALEFITAKKDLILHEKTLAIWKVKEAVDLDPSAKA
;
A
#
# COMPACT_ATOMS: atom_id res chain seq x y z
N MET A 1 -19.27 12.75 -18.73
CA MET A 1 -19.85 11.39 -18.60
C MET A 1 -19.35 10.82 -17.29
N ALA A 2 -20.21 10.23 -16.46
CA ALA A 2 -19.76 9.50 -15.28
C ALA A 2 -19.09 8.21 -15.74
N HIS A 3 -17.94 7.87 -15.17
CA HIS A 3 -17.34 6.55 -15.35
C HIS A 3 -18.21 5.53 -14.61
N GLU A 4 -18.41 4.32 -15.13
CA GLU A 4 -19.31 3.32 -14.53
C GLU A 4 -18.95 3.01 -13.06
N SER A 5 -17.66 3.04 -12.72
CA SER A 5 -17.17 2.84 -11.35
C SER A 5 -17.23 4.07 -10.43
N PHE A 6 -17.53 5.26 -10.97
CA PHE A 6 -17.59 6.53 -10.23
C PHE A 6 -18.85 7.30 -10.60
N ASP A 7 -20.00 6.69 -10.35
CA ASP A 7 -21.30 7.36 -10.48
C ASP A 7 -21.51 8.32 -9.29
N PRO A 8 -21.59 9.65 -9.52
CA PRO A 8 -21.83 10.62 -8.45
C PRO A 8 -23.12 10.36 -7.66
N SER A 9 -24.09 9.63 -8.24
CA SER A 9 -25.31 9.23 -7.52
C SER A 9 -25.03 8.33 -6.31
N GLN A 10 -23.91 7.59 -6.33
CA GLN A 10 -23.48 6.72 -5.24
C GLN A 10 -22.74 7.46 -4.12
N ALA A 11 -22.41 8.75 -4.29
CA ALA A 11 -21.58 9.50 -3.35
C ALA A 11 -22.17 9.57 -1.94
N ALA A 12 -23.49 9.72 -1.80
CA ALA A 12 -24.14 9.76 -0.49
C ALA A 12 -24.01 8.43 0.25
N VAL A 13 -24.22 7.31 -0.45
CA VAL A 13 -24.08 5.97 0.11
C VAL A 13 -22.62 5.69 0.45
N PHE A 14 -21.69 6.06 -0.45
CA PHE A 14 -20.25 5.99 -0.19
C PHE A 14 -19.85 6.72 1.08
N ASN A 15 -20.28 7.97 1.23
CA ASN A 15 -19.97 8.76 2.42
C ASN A 15 -20.54 8.15 3.70
N GLU A 16 -21.68 7.47 3.64
CA GLU A 16 -22.25 6.80 4.80
C GLU A 16 -21.40 5.61 5.26
N PHE A 17 -20.90 4.79 4.34
CA PHE A 17 -20.12 3.61 4.70
C PHE A 17 -18.60 3.84 4.79
N SER A 18 -18.07 4.90 4.18
CA SER A 18 -16.63 5.19 4.11
C SER A 18 -15.98 5.35 5.49
N HIS A 19 -16.77 5.66 6.52
CA HIS A 19 -16.31 5.80 7.91
C HIS A 19 -16.55 4.55 8.78
N LYS A 20 -17.37 3.58 8.34
CA LYS A 20 -17.71 2.38 9.12
C LYS A 20 -16.51 1.44 9.17
N LYS A 21 -16.07 0.97 10.34
CA LYS A 21 -14.86 0.12 10.43
C LYS A 21 -15.12 -1.37 10.19
N ASP A 22 -16.38 -1.78 10.22
CA ASP A 22 -16.85 -3.17 10.12
C ASP A 22 -17.21 -3.60 8.69
N ASN A 23 -16.79 -2.82 7.68
CA ASN A 23 -16.97 -3.19 6.27
C ASN A 23 -16.19 -4.46 5.89
N THR A 24 -16.62 -5.06 4.79
CA THR A 24 -15.92 -6.16 4.11
C THR A 24 -15.17 -5.64 2.89
N PHE A 25 -14.08 -6.31 2.53
CA PHE A 25 -13.23 -5.89 1.41
C PHE A 25 -12.96 -7.09 0.53
N GLU A 26 -13.06 -6.88 -0.78
CA GLU A 26 -12.72 -7.88 -1.78
C GLU A 26 -11.57 -7.36 -2.62
N VAL A 27 -10.41 -8.02 -2.52
CA VAL A 27 -9.24 -7.64 -3.31
C VAL A 27 -9.06 -8.65 -4.43
N CYS A 28 -9.39 -8.23 -5.65
CA CYS A 28 -9.14 -9.01 -6.85
C CYS A 28 -7.70 -8.78 -7.33
N TYR A 29 -6.83 -9.76 -7.15
CA TYR A 29 -5.43 -9.67 -7.59
C TYR A 29 -4.83 -11.05 -7.87
N PHE A 30 -3.77 -11.08 -8.69
CA PHE A 30 -3.01 -12.30 -8.95
C PHE A 30 -2.36 -12.84 -7.67
N ALA A 31 -2.17 -14.15 -7.59
CA ALA A 31 -1.47 -14.82 -6.49
C ALA A 31 0.06 -14.60 -6.55
N ILE A 32 0.48 -13.33 -6.62
CA ILE A 32 1.87 -12.87 -6.63
C ILE A 32 1.99 -11.66 -5.70
N HIS A 33 3.19 -11.45 -5.15
CA HIS A 33 3.52 -10.24 -4.39
C HIS A 33 3.68 -9.06 -5.36
N GLY A 34 2.58 -8.39 -5.66
CA GLY A 34 2.51 -7.23 -6.56
C GLY A 34 1.85 -6.03 -5.88
N PHE A 35 1.12 -5.21 -6.62
CA PHE A 35 0.53 -3.99 -6.08
C PHE A 35 -0.51 -4.18 -4.96
N ALA A 36 -1.15 -5.36 -4.87
CA ALA A 36 -2.01 -5.69 -3.73
C ALA A 36 -1.26 -5.75 -2.39
N THR A 37 0.08 -5.85 -2.41
CA THR A 37 0.97 -5.84 -1.23
C THR A 37 0.94 -4.51 -0.47
N VAL A 38 0.26 -3.47 -0.97
CA VAL A 38 -0.01 -2.25 -0.20
C VAL A 38 -1.40 -2.31 0.46
N THR A 39 -2.40 -2.78 -0.27
CA THR A 39 -3.80 -2.85 0.20
C THR A 39 -3.99 -3.90 1.29
N CYS A 40 -3.49 -5.13 1.08
CA CYS A 40 -3.72 -6.23 2.00
C CYS A 40 -3.11 -5.96 3.38
N PRO A 41 -1.85 -5.48 3.53
CA PRO A 41 -1.29 -5.16 4.85
C PRO A 41 -2.05 -4.05 5.58
N ILE A 42 -2.57 -3.03 4.88
CA ILE A 42 -3.37 -1.97 5.52
C ILE A 42 -4.69 -2.54 6.08
N LEU A 43 -5.40 -3.33 5.26
CA LEU A 43 -6.66 -3.96 5.68
C LEU A 43 -6.43 -4.92 6.83
N ALA A 44 -5.34 -5.65 6.78
CA ALA A 44 -5.02 -6.55 7.85
C ALA A 44 -4.66 -5.77 9.13
N ALA A 45 -3.80 -4.75 9.07
CA ALA A 45 -3.43 -3.92 10.23
C ALA A 45 -4.66 -3.26 10.88
N ALA A 46 -5.70 -3.00 10.09
CA ALA A 46 -6.98 -2.52 10.56
C ALA A 46 -7.87 -3.58 11.24
N GLY A 47 -7.53 -4.86 11.17
CA GLY A 47 -8.38 -5.98 11.55
C GLY A 47 -9.61 -6.15 10.64
N ALA A 48 -9.53 -5.68 9.40
CA ALA A 48 -10.66 -5.67 8.47
C ALA A 48 -10.96 -7.06 7.91
N LYS A 49 -12.22 -7.29 7.54
CA LYS A 49 -12.66 -8.54 6.89
C LYS A 49 -12.28 -8.50 5.41
N LEU A 50 -11.27 -9.26 5.02
CA LEU A 50 -10.74 -9.32 3.65
C LEU A 50 -11.01 -10.68 3.01
N THR A 51 -11.52 -10.66 1.78
CA THR A 51 -11.58 -11.80 0.86
C THR A 51 -10.63 -11.53 -0.30
N ASN A 52 -9.62 -12.39 -0.49
CA ASN A 52 -8.74 -12.34 -1.66
C ASN A 52 -9.38 -13.14 -2.81
N ILE A 53 -9.53 -12.50 -3.97
CA ILE A 53 -10.09 -13.11 -5.18
C ILE A 53 -8.97 -13.19 -6.21
N SER A 54 -8.60 -14.41 -6.62
CA SER A 54 -7.67 -14.59 -7.74
C SER A 54 -8.43 -14.64 -9.06
N PRO A 55 -8.00 -13.88 -10.09
CA PRO A 55 -8.58 -13.99 -11.43
C PRO A 55 -8.49 -15.43 -11.96
N ASP A 56 -9.59 -15.95 -12.52
CA ASP A 56 -9.64 -17.29 -13.13
C ASP A 56 -9.20 -17.27 -14.62
N ASP A 57 -9.31 -18.41 -15.31
CA ASP A 57 -8.97 -18.54 -16.74
C ASP A 57 -9.79 -17.62 -17.67
N LYS A 58 -10.92 -17.07 -17.20
CA LYS A 58 -11.74 -16.10 -17.95
C LYS A 58 -11.20 -14.68 -17.86
N TRP A 59 -10.20 -14.42 -17.01
CA TRP A 59 -9.60 -13.10 -16.83
C TRP A 59 -9.27 -12.39 -18.14
N GLN A 60 -8.75 -13.11 -19.15
CA GLN A 60 -8.42 -12.50 -20.44
C GLN A 60 -9.62 -11.81 -21.13
N LYS A 61 -10.84 -12.31 -20.88
CA LYS A 61 -12.09 -11.75 -21.40
C LYS A 61 -12.67 -10.67 -20.48
N GLU A 62 -12.36 -10.73 -19.19
CA GLU A 62 -12.94 -9.87 -18.15
C GLU A 62 -12.05 -8.67 -17.80
N LYS A 63 -10.75 -8.71 -18.13
CA LYS A 63 -9.76 -7.67 -17.80
C LYS A 63 -10.14 -6.26 -18.27
N ALA A 64 -10.87 -6.16 -19.38
CA ALA A 64 -11.33 -4.88 -19.92
C ALA A 64 -12.41 -4.21 -19.05
N LYS A 65 -13.04 -4.98 -18.17
CA LYS A 65 -14.09 -4.54 -17.25
C LYS A 65 -13.62 -4.49 -15.80
N ALA A 66 -12.42 -4.96 -15.52
CA ALA A 66 -11.95 -5.17 -14.17
C ALA A 66 -11.47 -3.84 -13.54
N PRO A 67 -12.12 -3.38 -12.48
CA PRO A 67 -11.52 -2.42 -11.57
C PRO A 67 -10.53 -3.17 -10.66
N PHE A 68 -9.44 -2.51 -10.27
CA PHE A 68 -8.47 -3.11 -9.34
C PHE A 68 -8.98 -3.04 -7.88
N GLY A 69 -9.99 -3.85 -7.54
CA GLY A 69 -10.49 -4.01 -6.16
C GLY A 69 -11.91 -3.49 -5.92
N GLU A 70 -12.61 -4.14 -4.98
CA GLU A 70 -13.99 -3.83 -4.61
C GLU A 70 -14.11 -3.62 -3.10
N ILE A 71 -14.72 -2.51 -2.70
CA ILE A 71 -14.92 -2.13 -1.30
C ILE A 71 -16.42 -2.22 -1.02
N SER A 72 -16.83 -3.19 -0.19
CA SER A 72 -18.26 -3.47 0.03
C SER A 72 -18.65 -3.35 1.50
N ALA A 73 -19.60 -2.47 1.79
CA ALA A 73 -20.02 -2.25 3.18
C ALA A 73 -20.90 -3.36 3.73
N ASP A 74 -21.71 -3.97 2.86
CA ASP A 74 -22.84 -4.84 3.22
C ASP A 74 -23.20 -5.86 2.13
N GLY A 75 -22.34 -6.03 1.10
CA GLY A 75 -22.62 -6.87 -0.06
C GLY A 75 -23.65 -6.30 -1.06
N LYS A 76 -24.22 -5.12 -0.77
CA LYS A 76 -25.22 -4.44 -1.61
C LYS A 76 -24.69 -3.13 -2.18
N THR A 77 -23.84 -2.44 -1.41
CA THR A 77 -23.14 -1.23 -1.85
C THR A 77 -21.66 -1.53 -1.97
N ALA A 78 -21.19 -1.51 -3.22
CA ALA A 78 -19.80 -1.72 -3.58
C ALA A 78 -19.26 -0.49 -4.30
N LEU A 79 -18.13 0.04 -3.84
CA LEU A 79 -17.31 0.93 -4.66
C LEU A 79 -16.21 0.10 -5.29
N GLN A 80 -16.20 0.10 -6.61
CA GLN A 80 -15.12 -0.46 -7.39
C GLN A 80 -14.07 0.63 -7.60
N ALA A 81 -12.89 0.42 -7.05
CA ALA A 81 -11.78 1.34 -7.20
C ALA A 81 -10.70 0.69 -8.05
N ALA A 82 -10.01 1.50 -8.83
CA ALA A 82 -8.75 1.12 -9.46
C ALA A 82 -7.66 2.06 -8.92
N GLU A 83 -6.41 1.67 -9.10
CA GLU A 83 -5.20 2.34 -8.59
C GLU A 83 -4.85 2.02 -7.12
N PRO A 84 -3.78 1.23 -6.89
CA PRO A 84 -3.31 0.85 -5.56
C PRO A 84 -3.06 2.04 -4.63
N ASP A 85 -2.53 3.15 -5.17
CA ASP A 85 -2.23 4.33 -4.35
C ASP A 85 -3.47 5.11 -3.93
N SER A 86 -4.49 5.15 -4.79
CA SER A 86 -5.79 5.74 -4.45
C SER A 86 -6.49 4.92 -3.37
N ILE A 87 -6.49 3.59 -3.52
CA ILE A 87 -7.06 2.65 -2.55
C ILE A 87 -6.30 2.74 -1.23
N GLY A 88 -4.97 2.66 -1.25
CA GLY A 88 -4.13 2.74 -0.06
C GLY A 88 -4.32 4.03 0.72
N ARG A 89 -4.40 5.18 0.04
CA ARG A 89 -4.72 6.48 0.67
C ARG A 89 -6.11 6.50 1.32
N TYR A 90 -7.12 5.94 0.64
CA TYR A 90 -8.47 5.85 1.21
C TYR A 90 -8.46 5.00 2.48
N LEU A 91 -7.89 3.79 2.41
CA LEU A 91 -7.85 2.86 3.54
C LEU A 91 -7.01 3.39 4.70
N ALA A 92 -5.86 4.01 4.41
CA ALA A 92 -5.03 4.62 5.44
C ALA A 92 -5.79 5.72 6.20
N ARG A 93 -6.53 6.60 5.49
CA ARG A 93 -7.39 7.60 6.14
C ARG A 93 -8.52 6.95 6.93
N LYS A 94 -9.19 5.95 6.36
CA LYS A 94 -10.30 5.22 7.01
C LYS A 94 -9.89 4.59 8.34
N PHE A 95 -8.70 3.99 8.39
CA PHE A 95 -8.24 3.22 9.54
C PHE A 95 -7.26 3.95 10.45
N GLY A 96 -6.84 5.17 10.10
CA GLY A 96 -5.98 6.00 10.94
C GLY A 96 -4.48 5.79 10.73
N PHE A 97 -4.08 5.14 9.64
CA PHE A 97 -2.67 5.03 9.20
C PHE A 97 -2.21 6.25 8.40
N TYR A 98 -2.90 7.37 8.60
CA TYR A 98 -2.63 8.63 7.94
C TYR A 98 -2.69 9.73 8.99
N SER A 99 -1.86 10.76 8.83
CA SER A 99 -1.87 11.86 9.80
C SER A 99 -3.11 12.73 9.66
N SER A 100 -3.53 13.33 10.77
CA SER A 100 -4.55 14.37 10.81
C SER A 100 -3.99 15.77 10.57
N ASN A 101 -2.66 15.93 10.46
CA ASN A 101 -2.05 17.21 10.15
C ASN A 101 -1.38 17.21 8.77
N LEU A 102 -1.46 18.37 8.11
CA LEU A 102 -1.05 18.53 6.72
C LEU A 102 0.46 18.32 6.52
N PHE A 103 1.27 18.62 7.54
CA PHE A 103 2.73 18.48 7.46
C PHE A 103 3.12 17.00 7.40
N GLU A 104 2.67 16.20 8.37
CA GLU A 104 2.89 14.75 8.39
C GLU A 104 2.22 14.08 7.18
N GLU A 105 1.02 14.51 6.77
CA GLU A 105 0.40 14.02 5.53
C GLU A 105 1.30 14.26 4.30
N THR A 106 1.93 15.44 4.21
CA THR A 106 2.87 15.77 3.13
C THR A 106 4.14 14.93 3.23
N ALA A 107 4.65 14.69 4.44
CA ALA A 107 5.79 13.80 4.66
C ALA A 107 5.46 12.36 4.21
N ILE A 108 4.31 11.82 4.64
CA ILE A 108 3.82 10.50 4.21
C ILE A 108 3.75 10.43 2.68
N ASN A 109 3.14 11.43 2.04
CA ASN A 109 2.99 11.45 0.59
C ASN A 109 4.32 11.54 -0.16
N THR A 110 5.33 12.18 0.42
CA THR A 110 6.69 12.21 -0.13
C THR A 110 7.24 10.79 -0.27
N PHE A 111 7.20 10.00 0.79
CA PHE A 111 7.70 8.62 0.76
C PHE A 111 6.85 7.70 -0.12
N VAL A 112 5.53 7.85 -0.06
CA VAL A 112 4.61 7.06 -0.90
C VAL A 112 4.89 7.24 -2.39
N SER A 113 5.16 8.48 -2.80
CA SER A 113 5.35 8.83 -4.21
C SER A 113 6.72 8.37 -4.77
N GLN A 114 7.70 8.08 -3.91
CA GLN A 114 9.01 7.56 -4.33
C GLN A 114 8.90 6.19 -5.01
N GLY A 115 7.86 5.40 -4.70
CA GLY A 115 7.61 4.11 -5.35
C GLY A 115 6.88 4.19 -6.70
N ALA A 116 6.27 5.33 -7.05
CA ALA A 116 5.45 5.51 -8.25
C ALA A 116 6.22 6.01 -9.48
N SER A 117 7.46 6.48 -9.31
CA SER A 117 8.31 7.01 -10.39
C SER A 117 9.05 5.93 -11.19
N GLY A 118 8.93 4.66 -10.80
CA GLY A 118 9.57 3.52 -11.45
C GLY A 118 8.64 2.81 -12.43
N GLY A 119 8.30 3.46 -13.56
CA GLY A 119 7.86 2.70 -14.73
C GLY A 119 8.96 1.70 -15.11
N GLU A 120 8.58 0.49 -15.53
CA GLU A 120 9.40 -0.71 -15.80
C GLU A 120 10.73 -0.52 -16.56
N GLN A 121 11.04 0.65 -17.10
CA GLN A 121 12.22 0.91 -17.91
C GLN A 121 13.38 1.64 -17.22
N VAL A 122 13.25 2.22 -16.02
CA VAL A 122 14.39 2.97 -15.42
C VAL A 122 14.41 2.93 -13.88
N LEU A 123 14.51 1.74 -13.28
CA LEU A 123 15.26 1.63 -12.02
C LEU A 123 16.73 1.39 -12.37
N ILE A 124 17.43 2.45 -12.78
CA ILE A 124 18.88 2.39 -12.90
C ILE A 124 19.44 2.20 -11.48
N GLU A 125 20.46 1.36 -11.36
CA GLU A 125 21.15 1.05 -10.10
C GLU A 125 21.46 2.30 -9.26
N GLY A 126 21.86 3.41 -9.88
CA GLY A 126 22.07 4.69 -9.22
C GLY A 126 20.83 5.24 -8.50
N SER A 127 19.64 5.10 -9.09
CA SER A 127 18.38 5.53 -8.46
C SER A 127 18.03 4.65 -7.26
N ILE A 128 18.27 3.33 -7.35
CA ILE A 128 18.05 2.40 -6.24
C ILE A 128 18.99 2.73 -5.08
N ILE A 129 20.29 2.90 -5.36
CA ILE A 129 21.29 3.25 -4.35
C ILE A 129 20.95 4.59 -3.70
N THR A 130 20.53 5.58 -4.50
CA THR A 130 20.10 6.89 -3.98
C THR A 130 18.91 6.75 -3.05
N TRP A 131 17.91 5.95 -3.44
CA TRP A 131 16.75 5.66 -2.59
C TRP A 131 17.19 5.00 -1.27
N ILE A 132 18.04 3.98 -1.31
CA ILE A 132 18.53 3.29 -0.12
C ILE A 132 19.26 4.26 0.82
N ILE A 133 20.22 5.04 0.30
CA ILE A 133 20.99 5.98 1.11
C ILE A 133 20.08 7.04 1.75
N TYR A 134 19.19 7.64 0.96
CA TYR A 134 18.30 8.68 1.43
C TYR A 134 17.36 8.17 2.52
N ASN A 135 16.69 7.03 2.29
CA ASN A 135 15.69 6.51 3.22
C ASN A 135 16.33 5.87 4.47
N GLU A 136 17.48 5.21 4.34
CA GLU A 136 18.22 4.72 5.51
C GLU A 136 18.68 5.88 6.41
N GLN A 137 19.15 6.99 5.84
CA GLN A 137 19.53 8.16 6.62
C GLN A 137 18.30 8.83 7.27
N HIS A 138 17.22 9.01 6.51
CA HIS A 138 15.96 9.54 7.05
C HIS A 138 15.46 8.73 8.24
N LEU A 139 15.43 7.40 8.14
CA LEU A 139 14.99 6.52 9.22
C LEU A 139 15.93 6.57 10.43
N LYS A 140 17.25 6.78 10.22
CA LYS A 140 18.20 7.02 11.31
C LYS A 140 17.93 8.33 12.03
N ASP A 141 17.68 9.40 11.28
CA ASP A 141 17.36 10.71 11.82
C ASP A 141 16.01 10.68 12.58
N ASN A 142 15.08 9.83 12.15
CA ASN A 142 13.83 9.54 12.87
C ASN A 142 14.02 8.54 14.03
N GLY A 143 15.25 8.35 14.54
CA GLY A 143 15.52 7.54 15.73
C GLY A 143 15.59 6.03 15.50
N SER A 144 15.58 5.55 14.25
CA SER A 144 15.63 4.12 13.90
C SER A 144 14.56 3.29 14.62
N ASN A 145 13.36 3.84 14.73
CA ASN A 145 12.23 3.26 15.44
C ASN A 145 11.36 2.33 14.57
N GLY A 146 11.71 2.17 13.28
CA GLY A 146 10.95 1.32 12.34
C GLY A 146 9.82 2.05 11.61
N HIS A 147 9.74 3.38 11.72
CA HIS A 147 8.70 4.17 11.07
C HIS A 147 9.28 5.33 10.27
N PHE A 148 8.67 5.63 9.12
CA PHE A 148 9.02 6.76 8.29
C PHE A 148 8.57 8.10 8.86
N VAL A 149 7.49 8.12 9.66
CA VAL A 149 6.92 9.35 10.22
C VAL A 149 6.58 9.10 11.69
N ASP A 150 7.18 9.90 12.57
CA ASP A 150 7.11 9.77 14.03
C ASP A 150 7.47 8.34 14.49
N ASP A 151 6.74 7.79 15.44
CA ASP A 151 6.91 6.47 16.05
C ASP A 151 5.70 5.56 15.83
N LYS A 152 4.95 5.77 14.74
CA LYS A 152 3.69 5.06 14.46
C LYS A 152 3.63 4.50 13.05
N LEU A 153 2.87 3.41 12.89
CA LEU A 153 2.61 2.80 11.60
C LEU A 153 1.74 3.73 10.73
N THR A 154 2.24 4.05 9.54
CA THR A 154 1.60 4.94 8.56
C THR A 154 1.58 4.35 7.16
N TYR A 155 0.87 5.01 6.24
CA TYR A 155 0.84 4.64 4.83
C TYR A 155 2.22 4.64 4.17
N ALA A 156 3.16 5.45 4.66
CA ALA A 156 4.54 5.45 4.18
C ALA A 156 5.22 4.11 4.46
N ASP A 157 5.00 3.52 5.64
CA ASP A 157 5.61 2.25 6.03
C ASP A 157 5.07 1.10 5.18
N PHE A 158 3.76 1.03 4.94
CA PHE A 158 3.16 0.01 4.07
C PHE A 158 3.66 0.10 2.62
N LYS A 159 3.82 1.32 2.10
CA LYS A 159 4.34 1.52 0.74
C LYS A 159 5.82 1.18 0.66
N ALA A 160 6.61 1.57 1.67
CA ALA A 160 8.02 1.25 1.76
C ALA A 160 8.24 -0.26 1.91
N TYR A 161 7.42 -0.95 2.72
CA TYR A 161 7.44 -2.40 2.86
C TYR A 161 7.34 -3.11 1.49
N PHE A 162 6.33 -2.77 0.68
CA PHE A 162 6.23 -3.31 -0.69
C PHE A 162 7.48 -3.01 -1.53
N LEU A 163 7.99 -1.77 -1.48
CA LEU A 163 9.15 -1.38 -2.25
C LEU A 163 10.43 -2.13 -1.80
N ILE A 164 10.60 -2.36 -0.51
CA ILE A 164 11.71 -3.14 0.05
C ILE A 164 11.66 -4.57 -0.50
N TYR A 165 10.51 -5.24 -0.44
CA TYR A 165 10.34 -6.59 -1.02
C TYR A 165 10.67 -6.61 -2.52
N ALA A 166 10.19 -5.63 -3.28
CA ALA A 166 10.48 -5.52 -4.72
C ALA A 166 11.98 -5.31 -4.98
N LEU A 167 12.64 -4.46 -4.19
CA LEU A 167 14.07 -4.18 -4.30
C LEU A 167 14.93 -5.37 -3.86
N GLU A 168 14.55 -6.09 -2.81
CA GLU A 168 15.21 -7.36 -2.42
C GLU A 168 15.20 -8.34 -3.60
N PHE A 169 14.05 -8.50 -4.27
CA PHE A 169 13.93 -9.37 -5.43
C PHE A 169 14.79 -8.90 -6.62
N ILE A 170 14.70 -7.62 -6.98
CA ILE A 170 15.40 -7.05 -8.15
C ILE A 170 16.93 -6.99 -7.93
N THR A 171 17.36 -6.76 -6.69
CA THR A 171 18.77 -6.56 -6.33
C THR A 171 19.41 -7.78 -5.68
N ALA A 172 18.73 -8.93 -5.64
CA ALA A 172 19.18 -10.14 -4.96
C ALA A 172 20.61 -10.59 -5.33
N LYS A 173 21.09 -10.29 -6.55
CA LYS A 173 22.47 -10.62 -7.00
C LYS A 173 23.53 -9.60 -6.60
N LYS A 174 23.11 -8.46 -6.05
CA LYS A 174 23.93 -7.27 -5.76
C LYS A 174 23.99 -6.93 -4.28
N ASP A 175 23.19 -7.60 -3.45
CA ASP A 175 23.27 -7.47 -1.99
C ASP A 175 23.17 -6.00 -1.52
N LEU A 176 22.25 -5.24 -2.15
CA LEU A 176 22.04 -3.81 -1.89
C LEU A 176 21.18 -3.56 -0.65
N ILE A 177 20.13 -4.36 -0.46
CA ILE A 177 19.32 -4.37 0.77
C ILE A 177 19.75 -5.61 1.57
N LEU A 178 20.67 -5.41 2.51
CA LEU A 178 21.13 -6.44 3.44
C LEU A 178 20.97 -5.95 4.86
N HIS A 179 20.64 -6.87 5.77
CA HIS A 179 20.41 -6.55 7.18
C HIS A 179 21.58 -5.77 7.78
N GLU A 180 22.84 -6.19 7.56
CA GLU A 180 24.00 -5.47 8.08
C GLU A 180 24.25 -4.06 7.49
N LYS A 181 23.68 -3.74 6.32
CA LYS A 181 23.94 -2.48 5.60
C LYS A 181 22.80 -1.47 5.73
N THR A 182 21.57 -1.95 5.87
CA THR A 182 20.36 -1.12 5.85
C THR A 182 19.48 -1.43 7.06
N LEU A 183 20.08 -1.36 8.26
CA LEU A 183 19.46 -1.74 9.53
C LEU A 183 18.15 -0.96 9.79
N ALA A 184 18.10 0.33 9.47
CA ALA A 184 16.92 1.14 9.72
C ALA A 184 15.77 0.78 8.75
N ILE A 185 16.08 0.55 7.48
CA ILE A 185 15.14 0.03 6.48
C ILE A 185 14.62 -1.36 6.90
N TRP A 186 15.49 -2.24 7.41
CA TRP A 186 15.08 -3.57 7.88
C TRP A 186 14.11 -3.50 9.05
N LYS A 187 14.32 -2.57 10.00
CA LYS A 187 13.37 -2.34 11.08
C LYS A 187 11.97 -1.94 10.61
N VAL A 188 11.84 -1.23 9.49
CA VAL A 188 10.52 -0.93 8.90
C VAL A 188 9.84 -2.21 8.45
N LYS A 189 10.59 -3.09 7.77
CA LYS A 189 10.08 -4.39 7.34
C LYS A 189 9.63 -5.22 8.54
N GLU A 190 10.46 -5.29 9.59
CA GLU A 190 10.10 -5.98 10.83
C GLU A 190 8.88 -5.36 11.52
N ALA A 191 8.76 -4.03 11.55
CA ALA A 191 7.62 -3.35 12.18
C ALA A 191 6.30 -3.71 11.47
N VAL A 192 6.31 -3.86 10.14
CA VAL A 192 5.15 -4.31 9.38
C VAL A 192 4.94 -5.83 9.51
N ASP A 193 5.99 -6.65 9.45
CA ASP A 193 5.92 -8.12 9.58
C ASP A 193 5.48 -8.61 10.97
N LEU A 194 5.83 -7.85 12.02
CA LEU A 194 5.47 -8.12 13.42
C LEU A 194 4.05 -7.67 13.76
N ASP A 195 3.41 -6.87 12.89
CA ASP A 195 1.98 -6.67 12.96
C ASP A 195 1.31 -8.02 12.65
N PRO A 196 0.63 -8.68 13.61
CA PRO A 196 0.08 -10.03 13.45
C PRO A 196 -0.87 -10.16 12.25
N SER A 197 -1.32 -9.02 11.75
CA SER A 197 -2.22 -8.93 10.64
C SER A 197 -1.54 -8.90 9.27
N ALA A 198 -0.29 -8.43 9.11
CA ALA A 198 0.37 -8.33 7.81
C ALA A 198 0.63 -9.68 7.11
N LYS A 199 0.33 -10.80 7.79
CA LYS A 199 0.37 -12.18 7.29
C LYS A 199 -0.99 -12.60 6.75
N ALA A 200 -1.41 -12.04 5.61
CA ALA A 200 -2.63 -12.41 4.88
C ALA A 200 -2.33 -12.88 3.46
#